data_AF-A0A2P0A025-F1
#
_entry.id   AF-A0A2P0A025-F1
#
_cell.length_a   1.000
_cell.length_b   1.000
_cell.length_c   1.000
_cell.angle_alpha   90.00
_cell.angle_beta   90.00
_cell.angle_gamma   90.00
#
_symmetry.space_group_name_H-M   'P 1'
#
loop_
_entity.id
_entity.type
_entity.pdbx_description
1 polymer ?
#
loop_
_entity_poly.entity_id
_entity_poly.type
_entity_poly.pdbx_seq_one_letter_code
_entity_poly.pdbx_strand_id
1 'polypeptide(L)' 'MEVLTKIFAGLGGVGTITGLVWIWNGSIDYIQGRKNKDRQRQDDGSDSMINGVYLSVASSGIAGAIIVALNLIKF' A
#
# COMPACT_ATOMS: atom_id res chain seq x y z
N MET A 1 -21.57 6.49 13.38
CA MET A 1 -20.31 5.81 13.72
C MET A 1 -20.03 4.58 12.87
N GLU A 2 -20.99 3.67 12.71
CA GLU A 2 -20.77 2.43 11.95
C GLU A 2 -20.44 2.66 10.46
N VAL A 3 -21.18 3.54 9.77
CA VAL A 3 -20.94 3.86 8.34
C VAL A 3 -19.54 4.45 8.14
N LEU A 4 -19.14 5.41 8.97
CA LEU A 4 -17.80 6.04 8.91
C LEU A 4 -16.70 5.00 9.12
N THR A 5 -16.87 4.10 10.09
CA THR A 5 -15.92 3.01 10.35
C THR A 5 -15.74 2.12 9.12
N LYS A 6 -16.84 1.73 8.46
CA LYS A 6 -16.79 0.90 7.24
C LYS A 6 -16.10 1.62 6.08
N ILE A 7 -16.32 2.92 5.93
CA ILE A 7 -15.65 3.73 4.89
C ILE A 7 -14.13 3.71 5.09
N PHE A 8 -13.64 4.02 6.29
CA PHE A 8 -12.20 4.04 6.54
C PHE A 8 -11.56 2.65 6.47
N ALA A 9 -12.26 1.60 6.94
CA ALA A 9 -11.82 0.23 6.75
C ALA A 9 -11.69 -0.12 5.25
N GLY A 10 -12.66 0.29 4.44
CA GLY A 10 -12.63 0.12 2.98
C GLY A 10 -11.47 0.87 2.33
N LEU A 11 -11.24 2.13 2.70
CA LEU A 11 -10.12 2.94 2.19
C LEU A 11 -8.76 2.34 2.57
N GLY A 12 -8.61 1.87 3.82
CA GLY A 12 -7.40 1.17 4.25
C GLY A 12 -7.17 -0.12 3.45
N GLY A 13 -8.24 -0.87 3.17
CA GLY A 13 -8.20 -2.06 2.32
C GLY A 13 -7.78 -1.74 0.88
N VAL A 14 -8.35 -0.70 0.27
CA VAL A 14 -7.97 -0.26 -1.09
C VAL A 14 -6.50 0.13 -1.14
N GLY A 15 -6.03 0.97 -0.20
CA GLY A 15 -4.62 1.36 -0.16
C GLY A 15 -3.69 0.16 0.04
N THR A 16 -4.10 -0.82 0.85
CA THR A 16 -3.39 -2.09 1.02
C THR A 16 -3.24 -2.83 -0.30
N ILE A 17 -4.37 -3.02 -1.03
CA ILE A 17 -4.39 -3.70 -2.33
C ILE A 17 -3.54 -2.95 -3.34
N THR A 18 -3.63 -1.62 -3.40
CA THR A 18 -2.80 -0.80 -4.32
C THR A 18 -1.32 -0.99 -4.04
N GLY A 19 -0.90 -0.97 -2.77
CA GLY A 19 0.48 -1.24 -2.38
C GLY A 19 0.95 -2.63 -2.83
N LEU A 20 0.14 -3.67 -2.64
CA LEU A 20 0.45 -5.03 -3.09
C LEU A 20 0.58 -5.13 -4.62
N VAL A 21 -0.25 -4.41 -5.37
CA VAL A 21 -0.15 -4.35 -6.84
C VAL A 21 1.16 -3.69 -7.27
N TRP A 22 1.61 -2.64 -6.58
CA TRP A 22 2.90 -2.01 -6.86
C TRP A 22 4.08 -2.96 -6.58
N ILE A 23 4.03 -3.70 -5.46
CA ILE A 23 5.03 -4.73 -5.18
C ILE A 23 5.08 -5.76 -6.31
N TRP A 24 3.92 -6.25 -6.75
CA TRP A 24 3.83 -7.21 -7.84
C TRP A 24 4.45 -6.68 -9.14
N ASN A 25 4.09 -5.47 -9.55
CA ASN A 25 4.60 -4.86 -10.77
C ASN A 25 6.11 -4.57 -10.67
N GLY A 26 6.57 -3.98 -9.56
CA GLY A 26 7.98 -3.73 -9.31
C GLY A 26 8.83 -5.00 -9.31
N SER A 27 8.28 -6.12 -8.81
CA SER A 27 8.93 -7.43 -8.87
C SER A 27 9.19 -7.87 -10.32
N ILE A 28 8.18 -7.68 -11.19
CA ILE A 28 8.28 -8.01 -12.61
C ILE A 28 9.34 -7.15 -13.29
N ASP A 29 9.32 -5.84 -13.04
CA ASP A 29 10.28 -4.90 -13.63
C ASP A 29 11.71 -5.18 -13.19
N TYR A 30 11.92 -5.47 -11.90
CA TYR A 30 13.22 -5.84 -11.38
C TYR A 30 13.78 -7.11 -12.04
N ILE A 31 12.96 -8.16 -12.17
CA ILE A 31 13.35 -9.43 -12.81
C ILE A 31 13.68 -9.22 -14.29
N GLN A 32 12.85 -8.44 -15.01
CA GLN A 32 13.10 -8.14 -16.42
C GLN A 32 14.36 -7.29 -16.62
N GLY A 33 14.56 -6.27 -15.78
CA GLY A 33 15.75 -5.43 -15.80
C GLY A 33 17.02 -6.25 -15.56
N ARG A 34 16.99 -7.17 -14.58
CA ARG A 34 18.10 -8.12 -14.34
C ARG A 34 18.40 -8.98 -15.56
N LYS A 35 17.36 -9.55 -16.18
CA LYS A 35 17.51 -10.39 -17.38
C LYS A 35 18.15 -9.62 -18.54
N ASN A 36 17.79 -8.35 -18.71
CA ASN A 36 18.23 -7.53 -19.84
C ASN A 36 19.48 -6.67 -19.55
N LYS A 37 20.06 -6.79 -18.35
CA LYS A 37 21.16 -5.92 -17.85
C LYS A 37 20.80 -4.42 -17.87
N ASP A 38 19.51 -4.12 -17.81
CA ASP A 38 18.98 -2.77 -17.70
C ASP A 38 18.95 -2.40 -16.21
N ARG A 39 19.87 -1.53 -15.78
CA ARG A 39 19.99 -1.12 -14.37
C ARG A 39 18.90 -0.15 -13.96
N GLN A 40 18.50 0.76 -14.84
CA GLN A 40 17.45 1.72 -14.53
C GLN A 40 16.14 1.00 -14.21
N ARG A 41 15.76 0.02 -15.04
CA ARG A 41 14.55 -0.77 -14.80
C ARG A 41 14.62 -1.62 -13.52
N GLN A 42 15.82 -2.03 -13.10
CA GLN A 42 15.99 -2.69 -11.81
C GLN A 42 15.73 -1.72 -10.66
N ASP A 43 16.34 -0.54 -10.71
CA ASP A 43 16.19 0.46 -9.66
C ASP A 43 14.72 0.90 -9.55
N ASP A 44 14.06 1.22 -10.67
CA ASP A 44 12.63 1.56 -10.74
C ASP A 44 11.74 0.44 -10.14
N GLY A 45 12.04 -0.82 -10.48
CA GLY A 45 11.33 -1.98 -9.94
C GLY A 45 11.51 -2.12 -8.43
N SER A 46 12.74 -1.90 -7.93
CA SER A 46 13.03 -1.95 -6.49
C SER A 46 12.36 -0.82 -5.70
N ASP A 47 12.36 0.40 -6.25
CA ASP A 47 11.68 1.53 -5.64
C ASP A 47 10.16 1.33 -5.61
N SER A 48 9.59 0.77 -6.69
CA SER A 48 8.18 0.41 -6.73
C SER A 48 7.81 -0.60 -5.65
N MET A 49 8.65 -1.62 -5.43
CA MET A 49 8.46 -2.59 -4.35
C MET A 49 8.52 -1.95 -2.96
N ILE A 50 9.53 -1.10 -2.69
CA ILE A 50 9.68 -0.43 -1.39
C ILE A 50 8.49 0.48 -1.10
N ASN A 51 8.10 1.30 -2.08
CA ASN A 51 6.95 2.19 -1.96
C ASN A 51 5.64 1.42 -1.82
N GLY A 52 5.50 0.29 -2.53
CA GLY A 52 4.35 -0.60 -2.41
C GLY A 52 4.22 -1.23 -1.03
N VAL A 53 5.33 -1.69 -0.44
CA VAL A 53 5.36 -2.18 0.96
C VAL A 53 4.92 -1.09 1.92
N TYR A 54 5.52 0.09 1.81
CA TYR A 54 5.16 1.23 2.65
C TYR A 54 3.67 1.54 2.56
N LEU A 55 3.13 1.70 1.34
CA LEU A 55 1.72 1.99 1.13
C LEU A 55 0.84 0.90 1.73
N SER A 56 1.19 -0.38 1.51
CA SER A 56 0.37 -1.49 1.98
C SER A 56 0.21 -1.52 3.51
N VAL A 57 1.31 -1.28 4.22
CA VAL A 57 1.34 -1.29 5.69
C VAL A 57 0.76 0.02 6.24
N ALA A 58 1.15 1.17 5.68
CA ALA A 58 0.71 2.47 6.17
C ALA A 58 -0.81 2.66 6.00
N SER A 59 -1.39 2.22 4.88
CA SER A 59 -2.83 2.37 4.64
C SER A 59 -3.69 1.65 5.68
N SER A 60 -3.34 0.40 6.02
CA SER A 60 -4.06 -0.35 7.05
C SER A 60 -3.86 0.24 8.45
N GLY A 61 -2.63 0.64 8.79
CA GLY A 61 -2.32 1.27 10.07
C GLY A 61 -3.05 2.61 10.28
N ILE A 62 -3.03 3.49 9.27
CA ILE A 62 -3.71 4.79 9.31
C ILE A 62 -5.22 4.60 9.40
N ALA A 63 -5.81 3.71 8.59
CA ALA A 63 -7.24 3.42 8.65
C ALA A 63 -7.66 2.92 10.04
N GLY A 64 -6.88 2.01 10.65
CA GLY A 64 -7.10 1.53 12.00
C GLY A 64 -7.06 2.66 13.03
N ALA A 65 -6.05 3.53 12.96
CA ALA A 65 -5.92 4.67 13.86
C ALA A 65 -7.12 5.64 13.75
N ILE A 66 -7.61 5.90 12.54
CA ILE A 66 -8.79 6.74 12.32
C ILE A 66 -10.04 6.09 12.95
N ILE A 67 -10.23 4.78 12.77
CA ILE A 67 -11.37 4.07 13.36
C ILE A 67 -11.34 4.14 14.89
N VAL A 68 -10.16 3.95 15.49
CA VAL A 68 -9.97 4.12 16.94
C VAL A 68 -10.34 5.53 17.37
N ALA A 69 -9.82 6.56 16.68
CA ALA A 69 -10.13 7.96 17.00
C ALA A 69 -11.62 8.28 16.87
N LEU A 70 -12.29 7.77 15.83
CA LEU A 70 -13.73 7.91 15.65
C LEU A 70 -14.49 7.33 16.85
N ASN A 71 -14.17 6.11 17.28
CA ASN A 71 -14.87 5.46 18.40
C ASN A 71 -14.71 6.17 19.75
N LEU A 72 -13.73 7.07 19.89
CA LEU A 72 -13.57 7.90 21.10
C LEU A 72 -14.55 9.09 21.13
N ILE A 73 -15.10 9.50 19.97
CA ILE A 73 -16.09 10.58 19.89
C ILE A 73 -17.45 10.02 20.33
N LYS A 74 -17.88 10.39 21.54
CA LYS A 74 -19.17 10.00 22.11
C LYS A 74 -20.20 11.09 21.87
N PHE A 75 -21.32 10.70 21.24
CA PHE A 75 -22.58 11.43 21.24
C PHE A 75 -23.65 10.55 21.88
#